data_AF-A0A2D9WEL6-F1
#
_entry.id   AF-A0A2D9WEL6-F1
#
_cell.length_a   1.000
_cell.length_b   1.000
_cell.length_c   1.000
_cell.angle_alpha   90.00
_cell.angle_beta   90.00
_cell.angle_gamma   90.00
#
_symmetry.space_group_name_H-M   'P 1'
#
loop_
_entity.id
_entity.type
_entity.pdbx_description
1 polymer ?
#
loop_
_entity_poly.entity_id
_entity_poly.type
_entity_poly.pdbx_seq_one_letter_code
_entity_poly.pdbx_strand_id
1 'polypeptide(L)'
;KRGRAIEAIRMSTFASVMGGIISGFVLLWLAPPLAKVSLLFGPSEYFVVALLGLTAIAAVSFGAVLKGLIAGLFGLFVSTIGIDAATAFPRFTYGMTGLMSGVGILPAVIGLFAFAQALTLCEGSPKSNISGVSKLSWNIWPRISEILHCRWSLFRGWFTGLVMGIVPAAGGSVAQWIAYSWEIQRGKPGDKFGEGEVKGLAATEGSNNGVTGTSLIPMFVLGIPGGISAAVILGALMIHGLQPGDRLFRDSPEIIFTVIWGFILANFFMGGIAAVLARTMAYVTLFPRGLLAPIIMIFCVVGTFTASGNPWDVWIMTAFGVIGYLAHKYDFSPAGILLGIILGPIAEQGLRNVLIISDDSPLSFIFSRWISVLIIVMIAVAIYYSLKPKKWETTDEDKS
;
A
#
# COMPACT_ATOMS: atom_id res chain seq x y z
N LYS A 1 28.55 3.40 -2.94
CA LYS A 1 29.93 3.03 -2.56
C LYS A 1 30.81 2.61 -3.75
N ARG A 2 30.33 1.84 -4.75
CA ARG A 2 31.13 1.39 -5.92
C ARG A 2 31.25 2.37 -7.11
N GLY A 3 30.89 3.64 -6.97
CA GLY A 3 30.94 4.61 -8.08
C GLY A 3 29.93 4.40 -9.23
N ARG A 4 29.19 3.28 -9.29
CA ARG A 4 28.18 2.95 -10.33
C ARG A 4 26.80 3.56 -10.09
N ALA A 5 26.72 4.69 -9.37
CA ALA A 5 25.45 5.32 -8.99
C ALA A 5 24.61 5.72 -10.22
N ILE A 6 25.25 6.20 -11.28
CA ILE A 6 24.58 6.61 -12.52
C ILE A 6 23.93 5.41 -13.21
N GLU A 7 24.60 4.27 -13.27
CA GLU A 7 24.06 3.05 -13.88
C GLU A 7 22.87 2.51 -13.10
N ALA A 8 22.96 2.52 -11.77
CA ALA A 8 21.85 2.13 -10.89
C ALA A 8 20.63 3.03 -11.10
N ILE A 9 20.82 4.35 -11.15
CA ILE A 9 19.73 5.31 -11.39
C ILE A 9 19.09 5.07 -12.76
N ARG A 10 19.88 4.85 -13.82
CA ARG A 10 19.36 4.59 -15.17
C ARG A 10 18.48 3.34 -15.20
N MET A 11 18.99 2.23 -14.67
CA MET A 11 18.23 0.98 -14.66
C MET A 11 16.99 1.05 -13.76
N SER A 12 17.11 1.62 -12.56
CA SER A 12 15.98 1.81 -11.64
C SER A 12 14.88 2.67 -12.27
N THR A 13 15.24 3.82 -12.86
CA THR A 13 14.28 4.72 -13.51
C THR A 13 13.56 4.02 -14.65
N PHE A 14 14.29 3.29 -15.51
CA PHE A 14 13.68 2.54 -16.60
C PHE A 14 12.76 1.42 -16.12
N ALA A 15 13.21 0.60 -15.17
CA ALA A 15 12.43 -0.48 -14.59
C ALA A 15 11.13 0.05 -13.95
N SER A 16 11.23 1.17 -13.25
CA SER A 16 10.15 1.86 -12.56
C SER A 16 9.13 2.45 -13.54
N VAL A 17 9.57 3.23 -14.53
CA VAL A 17 8.68 3.84 -15.54
C VAL A 17 7.95 2.78 -16.36
N MET A 18 8.66 1.77 -16.87
CA MET A 18 8.04 0.69 -17.63
C MET A 18 7.08 -0.13 -16.76
N GLY A 19 7.44 -0.43 -15.51
CA GLY A 19 6.58 -1.15 -14.58
C GLY A 19 5.26 -0.41 -14.31
N GLY A 20 5.34 0.91 -14.15
CA GLY A 20 4.18 1.78 -13.95
C GLY A 20 3.27 1.90 -15.18
N ILE A 21 3.86 2.01 -16.37
CA ILE A 21 3.09 2.02 -17.62
C ILE A 21 2.40 0.67 -17.84
N ILE A 22 3.12 -0.44 -17.68
CA ILE A 22 2.56 -1.79 -17.82
C ILE A 22 1.44 -2.00 -16.81
N SER A 23 1.62 -1.62 -15.54
CA SER A 23 0.58 -1.75 -14.51
C SER A 23 -0.62 -0.86 -14.79
N GLY A 24 -0.42 0.33 -15.36
CA GLY A 24 -1.50 1.22 -15.81
C GLY A 24 -2.32 0.62 -16.95
N PHE A 25 -1.68 -0.04 -17.91
CA PHE A 25 -2.41 -0.78 -18.94
C PHE A 25 -3.12 -2.01 -18.36
N VAL A 26 -2.50 -2.77 -17.47
CA VAL A 26 -3.20 -3.87 -16.79
C VAL A 26 -4.42 -3.35 -16.04
N LEU A 27 -4.32 -2.23 -15.34
CA LEU A 27 -5.45 -1.55 -14.70
C LEU A 27 -6.55 -1.19 -15.72
N LEU A 28 -6.20 -0.54 -16.83
CA LEU A 28 -7.15 -0.13 -17.87
C LEU A 28 -7.94 -1.32 -18.46
N TRP A 29 -7.26 -2.44 -18.71
CA TRP A 29 -7.87 -3.59 -19.37
C TRP A 29 -8.56 -4.55 -18.40
N LEU A 30 -8.04 -4.70 -17.18
CA LEU A 30 -8.50 -5.70 -16.22
C LEU A 30 -9.56 -5.15 -15.24
N ALA A 31 -9.54 -3.86 -14.90
CA ALA A 31 -10.49 -3.33 -13.93
C ALA A 31 -11.96 -3.32 -14.42
N PRO A 32 -12.29 -2.90 -15.67
CA PRO A 32 -13.68 -2.94 -16.13
C PRO A 32 -14.34 -4.33 -16.14
N PRO A 33 -13.70 -5.41 -16.63
CA PRO A 33 -14.30 -6.74 -16.55
C PRO A 33 -14.36 -7.26 -15.11
N LEU A 34 -13.36 -6.99 -14.27
CA LEU A 34 -13.41 -7.37 -12.86
C LEU A 34 -14.48 -6.60 -12.07
N ALA A 35 -14.81 -5.37 -12.46
CA ALA A 35 -15.93 -4.62 -11.89
C ALA A 35 -17.26 -5.38 -12.07
N LYS A 36 -17.46 -6.08 -13.20
CA LYS A 36 -18.65 -6.93 -13.38
C LYS A 36 -18.60 -8.18 -12.49
N VAL A 37 -17.41 -8.71 -12.24
CA VAL A 37 -17.21 -9.85 -11.33
C VAL A 37 -17.54 -9.45 -9.89
N SER A 38 -17.37 -8.19 -9.48
CA SER A 38 -17.77 -7.75 -8.14
C SER A 38 -19.28 -7.81 -7.89
N LEU A 39 -20.11 -7.93 -8.94
CA LEU A 39 -21.53 -8.23 -8.81
C LEU A 39 -21.80 -9.66 -8.31
N LEU A 40 -20.83 -10.58 -8.45
CA LEU A 40 -20.92 -11.94 -7.92
C LEU A 40 -20.50 -12.02 -6.44
N PHE A 41 -19.91 -10.95 -5.90
CA PHE A 41 -19.51 -10.88 -4.50
C PHE A 41 -20.74 -10.61 -3.64
N GLY A 42 -20.99 -11.51 -2.70
CA GLY A 42 -21.98 -11.33 -1.66
C GLY A 42 -21.31 -11.24 -0.28
N PRO A 43 -22.11 -11.31 0.79
CA PRO A 43 -21.65 -11.17 2.17
C PRO A 43 -20.44 -12.04 2.54
N SER A 44 -20.45 -13.30 2.13
CA SER A 44 -19.37 -14.25 2.42
C SER A 44 -18.06 -13.87 1.75
N GLU A 45 -18.06 -13.46 0.48
CA GLU A 45 -16.83 -13.08 -0.23
C GLU A 45 -16.26 -11.80 0.35
N TYR A 46 -17.08 -10.81 0.66
CA TYR A 46 -16.60 -9.58 1.31
C TYR A 46 -15.97 -9.87 2.68
N PHE A 47 -16.58 -10.75 3.47
CA PHE A 47 -16.01 -11.18 4.74
C PHE A 47 -14.65 -11.88 4.54
N VAL A 48 -14.57 -12.88 3.66
CA VAL A 48 -13.32 -13.63 3.47
C VAL A 48 -12.23 -12.83 2.75
N VAL A 49 -12.57 -11.88 1.88
CA VAL A 49 -11.56 -10.96 1.31
C VAL A 49 -11.02 -10.00 2.37
N ALA A 50 -11.86 -9.53 3.28
CA ALA A 50 -11.38 -8.72 4.40
C ALA A 50 -10.41 -9.54 5.28
N LEU A 51 -10.73 -10.82 5.55
CA LEU A 51 -9.80 -11.75 6.21
C LEU A 51 -8.51 -11.98 5.40
N LEU A 52 -8.59 -12.08 4.07
CA LEU A 52 -7.41 -12.18 3.21
C LEU A 52 -6.52 -10.94 3.35
N GLY A 53 -7.08 -9.74 3.35
CA GLY A 53 -6.32 -8.51 3.57
C GLY A 53 -5.65 -8.48 4.95
N LEU A 54 -6.37 -8.86 6.01
CA LEU A 54 -5.83 -8.91 7.37
C LEU A 54 -4.72 -9.95 7.54
N THR A 55 -4.88 -11.12 6.94
CA THR A 55 -3.86 -12.18 6.96
C THR A 55 -2.66 -11.82 6.08
N ALA A 56 -2.86 -11.10 4.98
CA ALA A 56 -1.78 -10.55 4.18
C ALA A 56 -0.94 -9.55 4.98
N ILE A 57 -1.53 -8.65 5.79
CA ILE A 57 -0.77 -7.75 6.70
C ILE A 57 0.15 -8.55 7.63
N ALA A 58 -0.36 -9.66 8.18
CA ALA A 58 0.39 -10.54 9.06
C ALA A 58 1.58 -11.20 8.34
N ALA A 59 1.33 -11.76 7.16
CA ALA A 59 2.35 -12.44 6.36
C ALA A 59 3.46 -11.50 5.87
N VAL A 60 3.12 -10.22 5.72
CA VAL A 60 4.00 -9.16 5.21
C VAL A 60 4.84 -8.51 6.29
N SER A 61 4.46 -8.64 7.57
CA SER A 61 5.19 -8.02 8.68
C SER A 61 6.48 -8.80 8.98
N PHE A 62 7.53 -8.44 8.23
CA PHE A 62 8.87 -9.03 8.22
C PHE A 62 9.40 -9.35 9.63
N GLY A 63 9.53 -10.64 9.96
CA GLY A 63 10.07 -11.12 11.25
C GLY A 63 9.18 -10.91 12.47
N ALA A 64 8.04 -10.22 12.33
CA ALA A 64 7.14 -9.89 13.43
C ALA A 64 5.66 -9.99 13.00
N VAL A 65 5.27 -11.19 12.52
CA VAL A 65 3.88 -11.53 12.15
C VAL A 65 2.88 -11.07 13.22
N LEU A 66 3.24 -11.25 14.50
CA LEU A 66 2.44 -10.81 15.64
C LEU A 66 2.24 -9.28 15.68
N LYS A 67 3.27 -8.47 15.42
CA LYS A 67 3.14 -7.00 15.38
C LYS A 67 2.24 -6.56 14.23
N GLY A 68 2.31 -7.25 13.09
CA GLY A 68 1.41 -7.05 11.96
C GLY A 68 -0.06 -7.32 12.31
N LEU A 69 -0.32 -8.47 12.95
CA LEU A 69 -1.65 -8.84 13.41
C LEU A 69 -2.19 -7.87 14.46
N ILE A 70 -1.38 -7.49 15.45
CA ILE A 70 -1.78 -6.52 16.47
C ILE A 70 -2.14 -5.19 15.82
N ALA A 71 -1.34 -4.70 14.87
CA ALA A 71 -1.64 -3.48 14.13
C ALA A 71 -2.96 -3.59 13.35
N GLY A 72 -3.20 -4.70 12.64
CA GLY A 72 -4.45 -4.95 11.92
C GLY A 72 -5.67 -5.04 12.85
N LEU A 73 -5.56 -5.79 13.95
CA LEU A 73 -6.61 -5.93 14.97
C LEU A 73 -6.89 -4.61 15.69
N PHE A 74 -5.87 -3.80 15.94
CA PHE A 74 -6.04 -2.46 16.48
C PHE A 74 -6.81 -1.57 15.49
N GLY A 75 -6.45 -1.60 14.20
CA GLY A 75 -7.20 -0.90 13.17
C GLY A 75 -8.66 -1.35 13.06
N LEU A 76 -8.90 -2.67 13.15
CA LEU A 76 -10.25 -3.25 13.19
C LEU A 76 -11.05 -2.72 14.38
N PHE A 77 -10.46 -2.73 15.58
CA PHE A 77 -11.10 -2.19 16.77
C PHE A 77 -11.47 -0.71 16.58
N VAL A 78 -10.53 0.09 16.09
CA VAL A 78 -10.75 1.52 15.79
C VAL A 78 -11.92 1.72 14.81
N SER A 79 -12.06 0.85 13.80
CA SER A 79 -13.14 0.96 12.83
C SER A 79 -14.54 0.79 13.41
N THR A 80 -14.65 0.18 14.59
CA THR A 80 -15.94 0.00 15.30
C THR A 80 -16.36 1.22 16.11
N ILE A 81 -15.49 2.24 16.24
CA ILE A 81 -15.82 3.50 16.91
C ILE A 81 -16.79 4.29 16.03
N GLY A 82 -17.93 4.70 16.61
CA GLY A 82 -18.94 5.48 15.92
C GLY A 82 -20.36 4.96 16.12
N ILE A 83 -21.31 5.56 15.42
CA ILE A 83 -22.67 5.02 15.35
C ILE A 83 -22.66 3.77 14.47
N ASP A 84 -23.21 2.68 15.00
CA ASP A 84 -23.50 1.50 14.20
C ASP A 84 -24.57 1.81 13.16
N ALA A 85 -24.25 1.62 11.87
CA ALA A 85 -25.20 1.81 10.79
C ALA A 85 -26.42 0.87 10.88
N ALA A 86 -26.27 -0.32 11.48
CA ALA A 86 -27.33 -1.31 11.56
C ALA A 86 -28.31 -1.08 12.72
N THR A 87 -27.79 -0.76 13.90
CA THR A 87 -28.61 -0.61 15.13
C THR A 87 -28.80 0.84 15.57
N ALA A 88 -28.17 1.80 14.90
CA ALA A 88 -28.06 3.20 15.31
C ALA A 88 -27.46 3.41 16.71
N PHE A 89 -26.85 2.38 17.30
CA PHE A 89 -26.28 2.44 18.63
C PHE A 89 -24.86 3.03 18.61
N PRO A 90 -24.53 4.01 19.46
CA PRO A 90 -23.19 4.57 19.54
C PRO A 90 -22.22 3.60 20.23
N ARG A 91 -21.13 3.25 19.56
CA ARG A 91 -20.07 2.36 20.06
C ARG A 91 -18.80 3.14 20.32
N PHE A 92 -18.25 3.01 21.52
CA PHE A 92 -16.97 3.62 21.91
C PHE A 92 -16.88 5.15 21.68
N THR A 93 -18.03 5.85 21.64
CA THR A 93 -18.06 7.31 21.46
C THR A 93 -17.86 8.08 22.77
N TYR A 94 -18.05 7.42 23.92
CA TYR A 94 -17.91 8.00 25.26
C TYR A 94 -18.68 9.32 25.47
N GLY A 95 -19.81 9.50 24.77
CA GLY A 95 -20.61 10.73 24.82
C GLY A 95 -20.03 11.91 24.02
N MET A 96 -18.90 11.74 23.34
CA MET A 96 -18.28 12.76 22.49
C MET A 96 -18.95 12.76 21.12
N THR A 97 -19.61 13.85 20.76
CA THR A 97 -20.32 14.00 19.49
C THR A 97 -19.40 13.84 18.27
N GLY A 98 -18.15 14.28 18.38
CA GLY A 98 -17.15 14.14 17.33
C GLY A 98 -16.80 12.70 16.98
N LEU A 99 -16.92 11.77 17.93
CA LEU A 99 -16.65 10.35 17.70
C LEU A 99 -17.87 9.60 17.15
N MET A 100 -19.05 10.22 17.09
CA MET A 100 -20.26 9.59 16.55
C MET A 100 -20.15 9.30 15.05
N SER A 101 -19.40 10.14 14.31
CA SER A 101 -19.06 9.91 12.90
C SER A 101 -17.99 8.84 12.68
N GLY A 102 -17.41 8.31 13.77
CA GLY A 102 -16.32 7.36 13.73
C GLY A 102 -14.99 7.95 13.27
N VAL A 103 -14.05 7.08 12.91
CA VAL A 103 -12.73 7.50 12.44
C VAL A 103 -12.72 7.62 10.93
N GLY A 104 -12.64 8.85 10.44
CA GLY A 104 -12.50 9.12 9.01
C GLY A 104 -11.20 8.54 8.45
N ILE A 105 -11.29 7.91 7.27
CA ILE A 105 -10.12 7.32 6.58
C ILE A 105 -9.08 8.41 6.28
N LEU A 106 -9.52 9.60 5.82
CA LEU A 106 -8.60 10.69 5.47
C LEU A 106 -7.77 11.17 6.68
N PRO A 107 -8.37 11.56 7.83
CA PRO A 107 -7.62 11.88 9.05
C PRO A 107 -6.65 10.78 9.46
N ALA A 108 -7.07 9.51 9.39
CA ALA A 108 -6.21 8.38 9.74
C ALA A 108 -5.00 8.25 8.81
N VAL A 109 -5.20 8.40 7.49
CA VAL A 109 -4.12 8.38 6.48
C VAL A 109 -3.14 9.53 6.70
N ILE A 110 -3.65 10.77 6.84
CA ILE A 110 -2.79 11.94 7.04
C ILE A 110 -2.02 11.81 8.35
N GLY A 111 -2.68 11.36 9.41
CA GLY A 111 -2.06 11.09 10.71
C GLY A 111 -0.95 10.05 10.61
N LEU A 112 -1.30 8.81 10.27
CA LEU A 112 -0.41 7.64 10.31
C LEU A 112 0.84 7.78 9.44
N PHE A 113 0.78 8.56 8.34
CA PHE A 113 1.87 8.65 7.37
C PHE A 113 2.50 10.02 7.27
N ALA A 114 1.72 11.10 7.11
CA ALA A 114 2.28 12.43 6.89
C ALA A 114 2.67 13.12 8.20
N PHE A 115 1.75 13.16 9.17
CA PHE A 115 1.99 13.78 10.46
C PHE A 115 3.00 12.99 11.30
N ALA A 116 2.88 11.66 11.32
CA ALA A 116 3.85 10.78 11.96
C ALA A 116 5.28 11.01 11.46
N GLN A 117 5.47 11.13 10.14
CA GLN A 117 6.78 11.42 9.55
C GLN A 117 7.29 12.81 9.95
N ALA A 118 6.42 13.80 10.05
CA ALA A 118 6.78 15.13 10.55
C ALA A 118 7.27 15.09 12.00
N LEU A 119 6.63 14.28 12.86
CA LEU A 119 7.10 14.05 14.23
C LEU A 119 8.47 13.36 14.26
N THR A 120 8.69 12.35 13.42
CA THR A 120 10.00 11.68 13.31
C THR A 120 11.10 12.65 12.86
N LEU A 121 10.79 13.60 11.98
CA LEU A 121 11.74 14.64 11.56
C LEU A 121 12.16 15.55 12.73
N CYS A 122 11.28 15.76 13.72
CA CYS A 122 11.56 16.55 14.92
C CYS A 122 12.55 15.86 15.89
N GLU A 123 12.75 14.53 15.81
CA GLU A 123 13.76 13.84 16.62
C GLU A 123 15.21 14.19 16.20
N GLY A 124 15.39 14.70 14.98
CA GLY A 124 16.69 15.07 14.44
C GLY A 124 17.22 16.41 14.94
N SER A 125 18.54 16.62 14.85
CA SER A 125 19.11 17.95 15.11
C SER A 125 18.51 18.98 14.13
N PRO A 126 18.03 20.15 14.60
CA PRO A 126 17.39 21.17 13.76
C PRO A 126 18.27 21.65 12.59
N LYS A 127 19.60 21.60 12.77
CA LYS A 127 20.61 22.03 11.80
C LYS A 127 21.17 20.89 10.93
N SER A 128 20.71 19.65 11.13
CA SER A 128 21.19 18.50 10.35
C SER A 128 20.45 18.41 9.01
N ASN A 129 21.21 18.39 7.92
CA ASN A 129 20.68 18.13 6.57
C ASN A 129 20.54 16.62 6.33
N ILE A 130 19.72 16.22 5.36
CA ILE A 130 19.38 14.80 5.14
C ILE A 130 20.49 14.04 4.38
N SER A 131 21.40 14.71 3.66
CA SER A 131 22.76 14.24 3.23
C SER A 131 23.31 15.13 2.10
N GLY A 132 24.58 14.91 1.68
CA GLY A 132 25.31 15.70 0.70
C GLY A 132 25.13 15.27 -0.76
N VAL A 133 25.07 16.26 -1.66
CA VAL A 133 24.83 16.10 -3.09
C VAL A 133 26.03 15.48 -3.80
N SER A 134 25.82 14.37 -4.52
CA SER A 134 26.74 13.92 -5.57
C SER A 134 26.23 14.41 -6.94
N LYS A 135 27.13 14.84 -7.82
CA LYS A 135 26.77 15.35 -9.17
C LYS A 135 25.94 14.29 -9.92
N LEU A 136 24.64 14.53 -10.12
CA LEU A 136 23.78 13.69 -10.95
C LEU A 136 24.06 13.92 -12.44
N SER A 137 24.13 12.85 -13.23
CA SER A 137 24.27 12.89 -14.70
C SER A 137 22.93 13.18 -15.39
N TRP A 138 22.95 13.80 -16.58
CA TRP A 138 21.76 14.00 -17.43
C TRP A 138 21.31 12.72 -18.14
N ASN A 139 22.17 11.70 -18.18
CA ASN A 139 21.85 10.45 -18.82
C ASN A 139 21.07 9.53 -17.86
N ILE A 140 19.74 9.60 -17.93
CA ILE A 140 18.80 8.84 -17.10
C ILE A 140 18.30 7.55 -17.73
N TRP A 141 18.58 7.31 -19.01
CA TRP A 141 18.07 6.14 -19.73
C TRP A 141 19.14 5.10 -19.96
N PRO A 142 18.93 3.81 -19.62
CA PRO A 142 19.94 2.76 -19.79
C PRO A 142 20.22 2.49 -21.28
N ARG A 143 21.40 1.93 -21.58
CA ARG A 143 21.74 1.47 -22.94
C ARG A 143 20.92 0.23 -23.27
N ILE A 144 20.66 0.01 -24.55
CA ILE A 144 19.96 -1.20 -25.02
C ILE A 144 20.67 -2.47 -24.55
N SER A 145 22.02 -2.47 -24.52
CA SER A 145 22.80 -3.60 -24.00
C SER A 145 22.56 -3.87 -22.51
N GLU A 146 22.42 -2.82 -21.70
CA GLU A 146 22.13 -2.91 -20.27
C GLU A 146 20.72 -3.48 -20.05
N ILE A 147 19.73 -3.02 -20.83
CA ILE A 147 18.35 -3.54 -20.80
C ILE A 147 18.33 -5.02 -21.18
N LEU A 148 18.99 -5.39 -22.29
CA LEU A 148 19.03 -6.77 -22.76
C LEU A 148 19.72 -7.70 -21.74
N HIS A 149 20.73 -7.22 -21.02
CA HIS A 149 21.38 -7.98 -19.97
C HIS A 149 20.43 -8.29 -18.80
N CYS A 150 19.56 -7.35 -18.44
CA CYS A 150 18.62 -7.46 -17.31
C CYS A 150 17.19 -7.85 -17.71
N ARG A 151 16.91 -8.16 -18.99
CA ARG A 151 15.54 -8.34 -19.51
C ARG A 151 14.67 -9.31 -18.71
N TRP A 152 15.26 -10.41 -18.25
CA TRP A 152 14.55 -11.44 -17.49
C TRP A 152 14.29 -11.02 -16.04
N SER A 153 15.16 -10.19 -15.47
CA SER A 153 14.95 -9.61 -14.14
C SER A 153 13.91 -8.50 -14.20
N LEU A 154 13.92 -7.67 -15.25
CA LEU A 154 12.86 -6.69 -15.51
C LEU A 154 11.49 -7.36 -15.64
N PHE A 155 11.38 -8.39 -16.49
CA PHE A 155 10.13 -9.12 -16.67
C PHE A 155 9.61 -9.75 -15.37
N ARG A 156 10.50 -10.44 -14.62
CA ARG A 156 10.13 -11.02 -13.31
C ARG A 156 9.70 -9.96 -12.31
N GLY A 157 10.43 -8.85 -12.25
CA GLY A 157 10.07 -7.69 -11.44
C GLY A 157 8.67 -7.17 -11.76
N TRP A 158 8.43 -6.79 -13.01
CA TRP A 158 7.11 -6.31 -13.44
C TRP A 158 6.02 -7.34 -13.15
N PHE A 159 6.21 -8.60 -13.52
CA PHE A 159 5.23 -9.66 -13.29
C PHE A 159 4.92 -9.84 -11.80
N THR A 160 5.93 -9.92 -10.94
CA THR A 160 5.75 -10.01 -9.48
C THR A 160 4.99 -8.78 -8.96
N GLY A 161 5.32 -7.58 -9.44
CA GLY A 161 4.60 -6.36 -9.07
C GLY A 161 3.13 -6.39 -9.47
N LEU A 162 2.85 -6.79 -10.71
CA LEU A 162 1.48 -6.89 -11.22
C LEU A 162 0.63 -7.83 -10.36
N VAL A 163 1.13 -9.04 -10.07
CA VAL A 163 0.43 -10.05 -9.27
C VAL A 163 0.26 -9.59 -7.83
N MET A 164 1.33 -9.11 -7.19
CA MET A 164 1.27 -8.70 -5.79
C MET A 164 0.40 -7.46 -5.58
N GLY A 165 0.28 -6.57 -6.56
CA GLY A 165 -0.60 -5.41 -6.43
C GLY A 165 -2.09 -5.77 -6.40
N ILE A 166 -2.50 -6.89 -7.01
CA ILE A 166 -3.89 -7.36 -6.92
C ILE A 166 -4.21 -7.87 -5.51
N VAL A 167 -3.21 -8.38 -4.79
CA VAL A 167 -3.38 -8.90 -3.43
C VAL A 167 -3.59 -7.73 -2.45
N PRO A 168 -4.73 -7.67 -1.75
CA PRO A 168 -4.96 -6.66 -0.72
C PRO A 168 -3.82 -6.66 0.30
N ALA A 169 -3.44 -5.48 0.76
CA ALA A 169 -2.43 -5.29 1.80
C ALA A 169 -0.98 -5.74 1.49
N ALA A 170 -0.69 -6.32 0.32
CA ALA A 170 0.67 -6.72 -0.02
C ALA A 170 1.58 -5.52 -0.32
N GLY A 171 1.08 -4.55 -1.11
CA GLY A 171 1.82 -3.33 -1.43
C GLY A 171 3.18 -3.55 -2.16
N GLY A 172 3.90 -2.45 -2.36
CA GLY A 172 5.17 -2.42 -3.12
C GLY A 172 6.30 -3.17 -2.42
N SER A 173 6.47 -2.97 -1.11
CA SER A 173 7.61 -3.51 -0.34
C SER A 173 7.68 -5.04 -0.39
N VAL A 174 6.53 -5.72 -0.38
CA VAL A 174 6.47 -7.18 -0.44
C VAL A 174 6.81 -7.69 -1.83
N ALA A 175 6.28 -7.02 -2.85
CA ALA A 175 6.61 -7.31 -4.24
C ALA A 175 8.12 -7.15 -4.51
N GLN A 176 8.77 -6.15 -3.89
CA GLN A 176 10.22 -5.97 -3.96
C GLN A 176 10.96 -7.15 -3.34
N TRP A 177 10.60 -7.56 -2.13
CA TRP A 177 11.25 -8.69 -1.46
C TRP A 177 11.06 -10.01 -2.20
N ILE A 178 9.86 -10.29 -2.73
CA ILE A 178 9.59 -11.50 -3.52
C ILE A 178 10.39 -11.46 -4.82
N ALA A 179 10.40 -10.33 -5.53
CA ALA A 179 11.16 -10.18 -6.76
C ALA A 179 12.67 -10.35 -6.51
N TYR A 180 13.19 -9.75 -5.43
CA TYR A 180 14.59 -9.89 -5.03
C TYR A 180 14.95 -11.34 -4.67
N SER A 181 14.09 -12.00 -3.89
CA SER A 181 14.27 -13.40 -3.51
C SER A 181 14.28 -14.32 -4.75
N TRP A 182 13.42 -14.03 -5.72
CA TRP A 182 13.38 -14.76 -6.99
C TRP A 182 14.64 -14.53 -7.83
N GLU A 183 15.24 -13.34 -7.78
CA GLU A 183 16.54 -13.08 -8.40
C GLU A 183 17.66 -13.88 -7.74
N ILE A 184 17.73 -13.90 -6.40
CA ILE A 184 18.75 -14.67 -5.68
C ILE A 184 18.67 -16.16 -6.03
N GLN A 185 17.46 -16.74 -6.02
CA GLN A 185 17.26 -18.15 -6.33
C GLN A 185 17.66 -18.53 -7.77
N ARG A 186 17.59 -17.58 -8.70
CA ARG A 186 17.99 -17.77 -10.11
C ARG A 186 19.36 -17.16 -10.43
N GLY A 187 20.12 -16.78 -9.40
CA GLY A 187 21.45 -16.21 -9.55
C GLY A 187 22.39 -17.17 -10.28
N LYS A 188 23.28 -16.62 -11.12
CA LYS A 188 24.32 -17.37 -11.79
C LYS A 188 25.67 -17.19 -11.08
N PRO A 189 26.63 -18.12 -11.26
CA PRO A 189 28.00 -17.93 -10.78
C PRO A 189 28.57 -16.59 -11.27
N GLY A 190 28.91 -15.70 -10.34
CA GLY A 190 29.42 -14.35 -10.61
C GLY A 190 28.45 -13.19 -10.32
N ASP A 191 27.16 -13.47 -10.09
CA ASP A 191 26.19 -12.45 -9.68
C ASP A 191 26.42 -12.02 -8.22
N LYS A 192 26.40 -10.71 -7.93
CA LYS A 192 26.80 -10.15 -6.62
C LYS A 192 25.64 -9.50 -5.88
N PHE A 193 24.60 -10.28 -5.58
CA PHE A 193 23.44 -9.81 -4.79
C PHE A 193 23.88 -9.29 -3.42
N GLY A 194 23.26 -8.22 -2.93
CA GLY A 194 23.66 -7.51 -1.70
C GLY A 194 24.81 -6.51 -1.90
N GLU A 195 25.58 -6.61 -2.97
CA GLU A 195 26.72 -5.71 -3.26
C GLU A 195 26.47 -4.73 -4.41
N GLY A 196 25.20 -4.51 -4.76
CA GLY A 196 24.78 -3.62 -5.85
C GLY A 196 24.66 -4.31 -7.22
N GLU A 197 24.21 -5.56 -7.25
CA GLU A 197 23.86 -6.27 -8.48
C GLU A 197 22.69 -5.59 -9.22
N VAL A 198 22.88 -5.31 -10.50
CA VAL A 198 21.91 -4.55 -11.32
C VAL A 198 20.66 -5.38 -11.62
N LYS A 199 20.80 -6.71 -11.73
CA LYS A 199 19.65 -7.62 -11.89
C LYS A 199 18.68 -7.54 -10.71
N GLY A 200 19.21 -7.53 -9.49
CA GLY A 200 18.42 -7.38 -8.26
C GLY A 200 17.67 -6.05 -8.25
N LEU A 201 18.39 -4.96 -8.57
CA LEU A 201 17.81 -3.62 -8.65
C LEU A 201 16.70 -3.52 -9.71
N ALA A 202 16.93 -4.06 -10.91
CA ALA A 202 15.95 -4.04 -12.00
C ALA A 202 14.66 -4.78 -11.62
N ALA A 203 14.77 -5.91 -10.93
CA ALA A 203 13.62 -6.69 -10.48
C ALA A 203 12.84 -5.99 -9.36
N THR A 204 13.53 -5.44 -8.35
CA THR A 204 12.87 -4.75 -7.22
C THR A 204 12.22 -3.45 -7.66
N GLU A 205 12.89 -2.65 -8.47
CA GLU A 205 12.33 -1.37 -8.96
C GLU A 205 11.19 -1.60 -9.94
N GLY A 206 11.31 -2.63 -10.79
CA GLY A 206 10.24 -3.06 -11.67
C GLY A 206 9.01 -3.55 -10.90
N SER A 207 9.19 -4.32 -9.82
CA SER A 207 8.06 -4.81 -9.03
C SER A 207 7.39 -3.71 -8.22
N ASN A 208 8.14 -2.77 -7.66
CA ASN A 208 7.59 -1.65 -6.89
C ASN A 208 6.58 -0.84 -7.73
N ASN A 209 6.96 -0.43 -8.94
CA ASN A 209 6.05 0.28 -9.83
C ASN A 209 5.09 -0.64 -10.60
N GLY A 210 5.39 -1.93 -10.70
CA GLY A 210 4.42 -2.92 -11.18
C GLY A 210 3.19 -3.00 -10.27
N VAL A 211 3.36 -2.79 -8.95
CA VAL A 211 2.25 -2.77 -7.99
C VAL A 211 1.36 -1.54 -8.12
N THR A 212 1.90 -0.37 -8.50
CA THR A 212 1.18 0.90 -8.34
C THR A 212 -0.15 0.93 -9.10
N GLY A 213 -0.18 0.52 -10.38
CA GLY A 213 -1.41 0.42 -11.16
C GLY A 213 -2.31 -0.73 -10.73
N THR A 214 -1.75 -1.91 -10.46
CA THR A 214 -2.57 -3.09 -10.11
C THR A 214 -3.16 -3.03 -8.70
N SER A 215 -2.53 -2.28 -7.78
CA SER A 215 -3.08 -1.97 -6.45
C SER A 215 -4.37 -1.15 -6.47
N LEU A 216 -4.61 -0.44 -7.57
CA LEU A 216 -5.84 0.32 -7.79
C LEU A 216 -6.97 -0.56 -8.31
N ILE A 217 -6.69 -1.76 -8.85
CA ILE A 217 -7.71 -2.67 -9.36
C ILE A 217 -8.67 -3.11 -8.26
N PRO A 218 -8.22 -3.78 -7.17
CA PRO A 218 -9.14 -4.18 -6.10
C PRO A 218 -9.76 -2.97 -5.40
N MET A 219 -9.08 -1.81 -5.41
CA MET A 219 -9.63 -0.57 -4.86
C MET A 219 -10.82 -0.09 -5.68
N PHE A 220 -10.68 0.08 -6.99
CA PHE A 220 -11.77 0.54 -7.86
C PHE A 220 -12.89 -0.48 -8.02
N VAL A 221 -12.58 -1.78 -7.94
CA VAL A 221 -13.53 -2.87 -8.19
C VAL A 221 -14.27 -3.32 -6.92
N LEU A 222 -13.59 -3.36 -5.78
CA LEU A 222 -14.13 -3.89 -4.51
C LEU A 222 -14.15 -2.86 -3.38
N GLY A 223 -13.56 -1.68 -3.56
CA GLY A 223 -13.33 -0.72 -2.47
C GLY A 223 -12.21 -1.14 -1.52
N ILE A 224 -11.39 -2.13 -1.89
CA ILE A 224 -10.37 -2.72 -1.03
C ILE A 224 -8.98 -2.34 -1.56
N PRO A 225 -8.22 -1.49 -0.86
CA PRO A 225 -6.94 -1.01 -1.35
C PRO A 225 -5.86 -2.09 -1.35
N GLY A 226 -5.12 -2.22 -2.47
CA GLY A 226 -3.95 -3.10 -2.59
C GLY A 226 -2.70 -2.59 -1.86
N GLY A 227 -2.68 -1.30 -1.49
CA GLY A 227 -1.57 -0.65 -0.80
C GLY A 227 -1.92 0.75 -0.31
N ILE A 228 -0.95 1.42 0.31
CA ILE A 228 -1.14 2.72 0.98
C ILE A 228 -1.58 3.81 -0.01
N SER A 229 -0.95 3.90 -1.18
CA SER A 229 -1.32 4.88 -2.21
C SER A 229 -2.75 4.69 -2.72
N ALA A 230 -3.18 3.43 -2.88
CA ALA A 230 -4.55 3.10 -3.26
C ALA A 230 -5.55 3.51 -2.15
N ALA A 231 -5.18 3.35 -0.88
CA ALA A 231 -6.02 3.78 0.25
C ALA A 231 -6.18 5.31 0.32
N VAL A 232 -5.13 6.07 -0.01
CA VAL A 232 -5.20 7.54 -0.13
C VAL A 232 -6.19 7.92 -1.24
N ILE A 233 -6.09 7.29 -2.40
CA ILE A 233 -7.00 7.53 -3.54
C ILE A 233 -8.44 7.15 -3.18
N LEU A 234 -8.64 6.02 -2.48
CA LEU A 234 -9.96 5.62 -1.97
C LEU A 234 -10.57 6.71 -1.08
N GLY A 235 -9.79 7.28 -0.16
CA GLY A 235 -10.24 8.40 0.66
C GLY A 235 -10.66 9.61 -0.17
N ALA A 236 -9.90 9.96 -1.21
CA ALA A 236 -10.23 11.07 -2.11
C ALA A 236 -11.53 10.82 -2.90
N LEU A 237 -11.73 9.60 -3.41
CA LEU A 237 -12.97 9.22 -4.10
C LEU A 237 -14.20 9.37 -3.20
N MET A 238 -14.10 8.90 -1.96
CA MET A 238 -15.20 8.96 -0.99
C MET A 238 -15.61 10.40 -0.66
N ILE A 239 -14.66 11.35 -0.62
CA ILE A 239 -14.96 12.79 -0.43
C ILE A 239 -15.81 13.34 -1.57
N HIS A 240 -15.53 12.90 -2.80
CA HIS A 240 -16.29 13.28 -3.98
C HIS A 240 -17.58 12.46 -4.16
N GLY A 241 -17.96 11.61 -3.19
CA GLY A 241 -19.13 10.75 -3.29
C GLY A 241 -19.00 9.62 -4.31
N LEU A 242 -17.78 9.33 -4.77
CA LEU A 242 -17.50 8.29 -5.75
C LEU A 242 -17.28 6.96 -5.03
N GLN A 243 -18.25 6.06 -5.15
CA GLN A 243 -18.19 4.75 -4.51
C GLN A 243 -17.58 3.72 -5.47
N PRO A 244 -16.48 3.04 -5.10
CA PRO A 244 -15.91 1.95 -5.89
C PRO A 244 -16.88 0.78 -6.13
N GLY A 245 -16.65 0.06 -7.21
CA GLY A 245 -17.50 -1.03 -7.68
C GLY A 245 -17.96 -0.84 -9.12
N ASP A 246 -18.81 -1.75 -9.60
CA ASP A 246 -19.43 -1.68 -10.93
C ASP A 246 -20.12 -0.31 -11.21
N ARG A 247 -20.74 0.28 -10.18
CA ARG A 247 -21.36 1.61 -10.26
C ARG A 247 -20.37 2.70 -10.68
N LEU A 248 -19.14 2.70 -10.17
CA LEU A 248 -18.15 3.71 -10.53
C LEU A 248 -17.86 3.73 -12.04
N PHE A 249 -17.80 2.54 -12.65
CA PHE A 249 -17.55 2.39 -14.08
C PHE A 249 -18.78 2.67 -14.95
N ARG A 250 -20.00 2.57 -14.40
CA ARG A 250 -21.26 2.85 -15.13
C ARG A 250 -21.73 4.28 -14.98
N ASP A 251 -21.72 4.79 -13.75
CA ASP A 251 -22.31 6.07 -13.38
C ASP A 251 -21.29 7.22 -13.49
N SER A 252 -19.98 6.92 -13.46
CA SER A 252 -18.91 7.91 -13.57
C SER A 252 -17.73 7.45 -14.45
N PRO A 253 -17.97 6.92 -15.67
CA PRO A 253 -16.93 6.41 -16.56
C PRO A 253 -15.89 7.48 -16.90
N GLU A 254 -16.33 8.71 -17.13
CA GLU A 254 -15.45 9.82 -17.48
C GLU A 254 -14.39 10.06 -16.39
N ILE A 255 -14.80 10.03 -15.11
CA ILE A 255 -13.90 10.27 -13.99
C ILE A 255 -12.89 9.13 -13.87
N ILE A 256 -13.36 7.87 -13.86
CA ILE A 256 -12.46 6.74 -13.65
C ILE A 256 -11.48 6.55 -14.81
N PHE A 257 -11.92 6.68 -16.06
CA PHE A 257 -11.02 6.58 -17.20
C PHE A 257 -10.06 7.78 -17.29
N THR A 258 -10.48 8.98 -16.86
CA THR A 258 -9.56 10.13 -16.73
C THR A 258 -8.48 9.84 -15.69
N VAL A 259 -8.83 9.25 -14.54
CA VAL A 259 -7.85 8.87 -13.52
C VAL A 259 -6.89 7.79 -14.03
N ILE A 260 -7.39 6.76 -14.74
CA ILE A 260 -6.55 5.68 -15.30
C ILE A 260 -5.60 6.21 -16.38
N TRP A 261 -6.10 6.99 -17.34
CA TRP A 261 -5.25 7.60 -18.37
C TRP A 261 -4.29 8.61 -17.79
N GLY A 262 -4.73 9.40 -16.81
CA GLY A 262 -3.88 10.32 -16.04
C GLY A 262 -2.76 9.58 -15.32
N PHE A 263 -3.03 8.41 -14.74
CA PHE A 263 -2.02 7.55 -14.13
C PHE A 263 -1.00 7.03 -15.14
N ILE A 264 -1.44 6.54 -16.30
CA ILE A 264 -0.53 6.09 -17.38
C ILE A 264 0.34 7.25 -17.85
N LEU A 265 -0.27 8.41 -18.08
CA LEU A 265 0.42 9.63 -18.52
C LEU A 265 1.41 10.14 -17.46
N ALA A 266 1.04 10.10 -16.18
CA ALA A 266 1.93 10.45 -15.08
C ALA A 266 3.16 9.51 -15.03
N ASN A 267 2.98 8.21 -15.26
CA ASN A 267 4.09 7.26 -15.34
C ASN A 267 4.98 7.50 -16.58
N PHE A 268 4.39 7.89 -17.71
CA PHE A 268 5.17 8.28 -18.90
C PHE A 268 6.07 9.49 -18.60
N PHE A 269 5.53 10.52 -17.97
CA PHE A 269 6.31 11.70 -17.58
C PHE A 269 7.23 11.47 -16.39
N MET A 270 6.99 10.43 -15.58
CA MET A 270 7.77 10.12 -14.38
C MET A 270 9.27 10.05 -14.65
N GLY A 271 9.71 9.49 -15.78
CA GLY A 271 11.15 9.44 -16.10
C GLY A 271 11.77 10.83 -16.27
N GLY A 272 11.09 11.72 -17.00
CA GLY A 272 11.53 13.10 -17.21
C GLY A 272 11.43 13.95 -15.95
N ILE A 273 10.30 13.82 -15.23
CA ILE A 273 10.08 14.51 -13.96
C ILE A 273 11.11 14.06 -12.93
N ALA A 274 11.35 12.76 -12.76
CA ALA A 274 12.34 12.23 -11.83
C ALA A 274 13.75 12.75 -12.11
N ALA A 275 14.13 12.92 -13.38
CA ALA A 275 15.43 13.50 -13.75
C ALA A 275 15.59 14.97 -13.33
N VAL A 276 14.53 15.75 -13.48
CA VAL A 276 14.49 17.18 -13.10
C VAL A 276 14.35 17.33 -11.58
N LEU A 277 13.40 16.62 -10.98
CA LEU A 277 13.12 16.62 -9.55
C LEU A 277 14.27 16.03 -8.73
N ALA A 278 14.93 14.95 -9.15
CA ALA A 278 16.04 14.39 -8.37
C ALA A 278 17.18 15.40 -8.14
N ARG A 279 17.33 16.39 -9.04
CA ARG A 279 18.28 17.50 -8.86
C ARG A 279 17.71 18.67 -8.04
N THR A 280 16.42 18.99 -8.17
CA THR A 280 15.79 20.08 -7.39
C THR A 280 15.42 19.66 -5.96
N MET A 281 14.96 18.42 -5.77
CA MET A 281 14.66 17.80 -4.48
C MET A 281 15.92 17.52 -3.65
N ALA A 282 17.09 17.40 -4.29
CA ALA A 282 18.37 17.42 -3.57
C ALA A 282 18.54 18.74 -2.78
N TYR A 283 17.93 19.84 -3.20
CA TYR A 283 17.90 21.09 -2.42
C TYR A 283 16.85 21.07 -1.31
N VAL A 284 15.74 20.34 -1.46
CA VAL A 284 14.77 20.13 -0.38
C VAL A 284 15.41 19.33 0.77
N THR A 285 16.30 18.38 0.48
CA THR A 285 17.08 17.69 1.52
C THR A 285 18.13 18.57 2.22
N LEU A 286 18.39 19.77 1.70
CA LEU A 286 19.21 20.81 2.34
C LEU A 286 18.38 21.75 3.23
N PHE A 287 17.04 21.70 3.17
CA PHE A 287 16.21 22.46 4.11
C PHE A 287 16.43 21.92 5.53
N PRO A 288 16.64 22.79 6.52
CA PRO A 288 16.81 22.36 7.89
C PRO A 288 15.52 21.68 8.37
N ARG A 289 15.67 20.56 9.08
CA ARG A 289 14.54 19.79 9.63
C ARG A 289 13.60 20.68 10.46
N GLY A 290 14.15 21.69 11.12
CA GLY A 290 13.41 22.67 11.93
C GLY A 290 12.41 23.55 11.16
N LEU A 291 12.53 23.68 9.83
CA LEU A 291 11.54 24.36 8.99
C LEU A 291 10.61 23.36 8.28
N LEU A 292 11.16 22.24 7.84
CA LEU A 292 10.41 21.25 7.06
C LEU A 292 9.29 20.60 7.88
N ALA A 293 9.57 20.21 9.12
CA ALA A 293 8.56 19.54 9.96
C ALA A 293 7.35 20.45 10.30
N PRO A 294 7.52 21.70 10.76
CA PRO A 294 6.39 22.62 10.98
C PRO A 294 5.54 22.86 9.73
N ILE A 295 6.17 23.01 8.57
CA ILE A 295 5.44 23.22 7.31
C ILE A 295 4.57 22.00 6.99
N ILE A 296 5.10 20.78 7.11
CA ILE A 296 4.32 19.55 6.91
C ILE A 296 3.17 19.47 7.90
N MET A 297 3.41 19.77 9.18
CA MET A 297 2.35 19.76 10.21
C MET A 297 1.23 20.76 9.91
N ILE A 298 1.57 21.99 9.48
CA ILE A 298 0.58 23.00 9.08
C ILE A 298 -0.25 22.49 7.90
N PHE A 299 0.39 21.95 6.86
CA PHE A 299 -0.34 21.39 5.71
C PHE A 299 -1.22 20.21 6.08
N CYS A 300 -0.81 19.36 7.02
CA CYS A 300 -1.65 18.26 7.51
C CYS A 300 -2.90 18.77 8.22
N VAL A 301 -2.76 19.78 9.10
CA VAL A 301 -3.88 20.39 9.83
C VAL A 301 -4.84 21.09 8.86
N VAL A 302 -4.31 21.95 7.98
CA VAL A 302 -5.12 22.67 6.99
C VAL A 302 -5.79 21.71 6.02
N GLY A 303 -5.06 20.72 5.50
CA GLY A 303 -5.60 19.71 4.57
C GLY A 303 -6.71 18.89 5.19
N THR A 304 -6.56 18.48 6.45
CA THR A 304 -7.59 17.72 7.16
C THR A 304 -8.83 18.59 7.42
N PHE A 305 -8.64 19.80 7.94
CA PHE A 305 -9.76 20.69 8.26
C PHE A 305 -10.54 21.15 7.02
N THR A 306 -9.83 21.47 5.93
CA THR A 306 -10.47 21.92 4.68
C THR A 306 -11.25 20.81 3.98
N ALA A 307 -10.80 19.56 4.10
CA ALA A 307 -11.46 18.43 3.45
C ALA A 307 -12.77 18.03 4.13
N SER A 308 -12.85 18.07 5.47
CA SER A 308 -14.04 17.61 6.19
C SER A 308 -14.89 18.73 6.79
N GLY A 309 -14.34 19.94 6.94
CA GLY A 309 -14.99 21.03 7.65
C GLY A 309 -15.18 20.79 9.16
N ASN A 310 -14.63 19.69 9.70
CA ASN A 310 -14.86 19.26 11.08
C ASN A 310 -13.56 19.35 11.89
N PRO A 311 -13.51 20.16 12.97
CA PRO A 311 -12.36 20.22 13.87
C PRO A 311 -11.99 18.88 14.52
N TRP A 312 -12.96 17.98 14.71
CA TRP A 312 -12.71 16.67 15.31
C TRP A 312 -11.77 15.81 14.47
N ASP A 313 -11.80 15.97 13.16
CA ASP A 313 -10.92 15.24 12.25
C ASP A 313 -9.46 15.66 12.40
N VAL A 314 -9.19 16.92 12.78
CA VAL A 314 -7.83 17.37 13.11
C VAL A 314 -7.31 16.68 14.37
N TRP A 315 -8.17 16.49 15.37
CA TRP A 315 -7.82 15.75 16.59
C TRP A 315 -7.57 14.27 16.31
N ILE A 316 -8.42 13.64 15.50
CA ILE A 316 -8.24 12.26 15.04
C ILE A 316 -6.92 12.15 14.28
N MET A 317 -6.66 13.03 13.30
CA MET A 317 -5.41 13.08 12.54
C MET A 317 -4.20 13.21 13.46
N THR A 318 -4.25 14.08 14.46
CA THR A 318 -3.16 14.27 15.41
C THR A 318 -2.92 13.02 16.26
N ALA A 319 -3.98 12.40 16.77
CA ALA A 319 -3.90 11.15 17.53
C ALA A 319 -3.30 10.01 16.68
N PHE A 320 -3.76 9.85 15.44
CA PHE A 320 -3.19 8.89 14.49
C PHE A 320 -1.76 9.24 14.07
N GLY A 321 -1.40 10.51 14.08
CA GLY A 321 -0.03 10.99 13.94
C GLY A 321 0.90 10.49 15.03
N VAL A 322 0.47 10.61 16.28
CA VAL A 322 1.21 10.08 17.43
C VAL A 322 1.26 8.55 17.38
N ILE A 323 0.14 7.87 17.09
CA ILE A 323 0.09 6.41 16.95
C ILE A 323 1.02 5.93 15.85
N GLY A 324 1.02 6.58 14.69
CA GLY A 324 1.89 6.25 13.55
C GLY A 324 3.37 6.43 13.89
N TYR A 325 3.70 7.52 14.60
CA TYR A 325 5.05 7.78 15.10
C TYR A 325 5.52 6.69 16.07
N LEU A 326 4.70 6.31 17.05
CA LEU A 326 5.01 5.22 17.98
C LEU A 326 5.09 3.87 17.27
N ALA A 327 4.17 3.60 16.33
CA ALA A 327 4.19 2.37 15.54
C ALA A 327 5.50 2.24 14.77
N HIS A 328 5.98 3.33 14.14
CA HIS A 328 7.27 3.34 13.47
C HIS A 328 8.43 3.09 14.45
N LYS A 329 8.39 3.69 15.65
CA LYS A 329 9.44 3.55 16.67
C LYS A 329 9.54 2.14 17.28
N TYR A 330 8.43 1.41 17.33
CA TYR A 330 8.35 0.05 17.92
C TYR A 330 8.21 -1.07 16.87
N ASP A 331 8.42 -0.77 15.59
CA ASP A 331 8.28 -1.68 14.44
C ASP A 331 6.89 -2.32 14.30
N PHE A 332 5.82 -1.63 14.71
CA PHE A 332 4.46 -1.97 14.29
C PHE A 332 4.19 -1.40 12.91
N SER A 333 3.31 -2.05 12.13
CA SER A 333 2.99 -1.64 10.77
C SER A 333 1.89 -0.55 10.76
N PRO A 334 2.18 0.73 10.46
CA PRO A 334 1.14 1.75 10.33
C PRO A 334 0.19 1.44 9.16
N ALA A 335 0.72 0.79 8.11
CA ALA A 335 -0.09 0.25 7.01
C ALA A 335 -1.08 -0.81 7.49
N GLY A 336 -0.67 -1.67 8.43
CA GLY A 336 -1.56 -2.64 9.06
C GLY A 336 -2.72 -1.98 9.81
N ILE A 337 -2.44 -0.91 10.56
CA ILE A 337 -3.47 -0.12 11.26
C ILE A 337 -4.46 0.47 10.25
N LEU A 338 -3.96 1.17 9.22
CA LEU A 338 -4.82 1.78 8.20
C LEU A 338 -5.72 0.75 7.50
N LEU A 339 -5.14 -0.39 7.12
CA LEU A 339 -5.90 -1.43 6.45
C LEU A 339 -6.91 -2.09 7.38
N GLY A 340 -6.59 -2.27 8.66
CA GLY A 340 -7.58 -2.70 9.67
C GLY A 340 -8.77 -1.74 9.76
N ILE A 341 -8.51 -0.43 9.71
CA ILE A 341 -9.57 0.60 9.72
C ILE A 341 -10.48 0.48 8.50
N ILE A 342 -9.89 0.25 7.32
CA ILE A 342 -10.64 0.15 6.05
C ILE A 342 -11.39 -1.18 5.94
N LEU A 343 -10.74 -2.29 6.33
CA LEU A 343 -11.28 -3.64 6.19
C LEU A 343 -12.31 -3.98 7.28
N GLY A 344 -12.29 -3.30 8.43
CA GLY A 344 -13.17 -3.60 9.55
C GLY A 344 -14.66 -3.47 9.25
N PRO A 345 -15.13 -2.35 8.67
CA PRO A 345 -16.54 -2.23 8.29
C PRO A 345 -16.94 -3.27 7.25
N ILE A 346 -16.04 -3.62 6.32
CA ILE A 346 -16.26 -4.65 5.30
C ILE A 346 -16.37 -6.04 5.95
N ALA A 347 -15.47 -6.36 6.88
CA ALA A 347 -15.48 -7.61 7.63
C ALA A 347 -16.71 -7.73 8.53
N GLU A 348 -17.02 -6.70 9.31
CA GLU A 348 -18.16 -6.69 10.22
C GLU A 348 -19.48 -6.82 9.46
N GLN A 349 -19.67 -6.01 8.41
CA GLN A 349 -20.90 -6.05 7.61
C GLN A 349 -21.03 -7.39 6.87
N GLY A 350 -19.93 -7.90 6.30
CA GLY A 350 -19.89 -9.21 5.66
C GLY A 350 -20.28 -10.33 6.62
N LEU A 351 -19.66 -10.38 7.80
CA LEU A 351 -19.94 -11.38 8.83
C LEU A 351 -21.39 -11.28 9.32
N ARG A 352 -21.87 -10.08 9.64
CA ARG A 352 -23.24 -9.85 10.09
C ARG A 352 -24.25 -10.33 9.06
N ASN A 353 -24.06 -9.96 7.81
CA ASN A 353 -24.95 -10.37 6.73
C ASN A 353 -24.92 -11.89 6.51
N VAL A 354 -23.75 -12.54 6.64
CA VAL A 354 -23.66 -14.01 6.62
C VAL A 354 -24.46 -14.62 7.76
N LEU A 355 -24.28 -14.14 8.99
CA LEU A 355 -25.00 -14.64 10.17
C LEU A 355 -26.51 -14.54 10.00
N ILE A 356 -27.02 -13.42 9.49
CA ILE A 356 -28.45 -13.20 9.23
C ILE A 356 -29.00 -14.14 8.15
N ILE A 357 -28.25 -14.38 7.07
CA ILE A 357 -28.74 -15.17 5.93
C ILE A 357 -28.62 -16.69 6.19
N SER A 358 -27.66 -17.09 7.02
CA SER A 358 -27.28 -18.49 7.17
C SER A 358 -28.13 -19.31 8.16
N ASP A 359 -29.12 -18.70 8.83
CA ASP A 359 -29.99 -19.34 9.84
C ASP A 359 -29.21 -20.34 10.73
N ASP A 360 -28.20 -19.82 11.46
CA ASP A 360 -27.29 -20.55 12.36
C ASP A 360 -26.25 -21.49 11.71
N SER A 361 -26.07 -21.44 10.39
CA SER A 361 -25.04 -22.24 9.68
C SER A 361 -24.04 -21.40 8.85
N PRO A 362 -23.33 -20.43 9.47
CA PRO A 362 -22.49 -19.48 8.73
C PRO A 362 -21.32 -20.15 7.99
N LEU A 363 -20.73 -21.21 8.56
CA LEU A 363 -19.63 -21.93 7.93
C LEU A 363 -20.10 -22.69 6.68
N SER A 364 -21.20 -23.43 6.74
CA SER A 364 -21.73 -24.15 5.58
C SER A 364 -22.10 -23.16 4.46
N PHE A 365 -22.68 -22.01 4.81
CA PHE A 365 -22.98 -20.95 3.84
C PHE A 365 -21.71 -20.43 3.15
N ILE A 366 -20.65 -20.12 3.90
CA ILE A 366 -19.38 -19.66 3.33
C ILE A 366 -18.77 -20.72 2.41
N PHE A 367 -18.73 -21.99 2.83
CA PHE A 367 -18.18 -23.08 2.01
C PHE A 367 -19.03 -23.45 0.79
N SER A 368 -20.33 -23.10 0.79
CA SER A 368 -21.20 -23.32 -0.37
C SER A 368 -20.86 -22.43 -1.57
N ARG A 369 -20.13 -21.33 -1.35
CA ARG A 369 -19.82 -20.34 -2.39
C ARG A 369 -18.39 -20.49 -2.89
N TRP A 370 -18.25 -20.82 -4.17
CA TRP A 370 -16.97 -21.18 -4.79
C TRP A 370 -15.90 -20.07 -4.70
N ILE A 371 -16.30 -18.79 -4.81
CA ILE A 371 -15.38 -17.65 -4.68
C ILE A 371 -14.84 -17.57 -3.25
N SER A 372 -15.72 -17.74 -2.26
CA SER A 372 -15.34 -17.74 -0.85
C SER A 372 -14.34 -18.87 -0.54
N VAL A 373 -14.60 -20.08 -1.06
CA VAL A 373 -13.68 -21.23 -0.92
C VAL A 373 -12.32 -20.94 -1.57
N LEU A 374 -12.29 -20.36 -2.77
CA LEU A 374 -11.06 -20.02 -3.46
C LEU A 374 -10.21 -19.02 -2.64
N ILE A 375 -10.85 -18.01 -2.05
CA ILE A 375 -10.18 -17.04 -1.18
C ILE A 375 -9.66 -17.70 0.10
N ILE A 376 -10.44 -18.59 0.73
CA ILE A 376 -9.99 -19.35 1.91
C ILE A 376 -8.76 -20.20 1.58
N VAL A 377 -8.72 -20.84 0.42
CA VAL A 377 -7.54 -21.58 -0.05
C VAL A 377 -6.34 -20.64 -0.21
N MET A 378 -6.52 -19.44 -0.78
CA MET A 378 -5.45 -18.44 -0.86
C MET A 378 -4.93 -18.02 0.52
N ILE A 379 -5.83 -17.82 1.49
CA ILE A 379 -5.46 -17.52 2.89
C ILE A 379 -4.64 -18.66 3.48
N ALA A 380 -5.12 -19.91 3.34
CA ALA A 380 -4.44 -21.09 3.87
C ALA A 380 -3.03 -21.24 3.27
N VAL A 381 -2.89 -21.03 1.96
CA VAL A 381 -1.61 -21.03 1.26
C VAL A 381 -0.69 -19.92 1.76
N ALA A 382 -1.21 -18.69 1.92
CA ALA A 382 -0.44 -17.57 2.44
C ALA A 382 0.09 -17.83 3.85
N ILE A 383 -0.76 -18.36 4.75
CA ILE A 383 -0.38 -18.73 6.11
C ILE A 383 0.65 -19.86 6.10
N TYR A 384 0.45 -20.91 5.30
CA TYR A 384 1.37 -22.04 5.20
C TYR A 384 2.78 -21.61 4.78
N TYR A 385 2.90 -20.75 3.77
CA TYR A 385 4.19 -20.22 3.34
C TYR A 385 4.77 -19.19 4.32
N SER A 386 3.94 -18.47 5.05
CA SER A 386 4.39 -17.52 6.07
C SER A 386 4.93 -18.21 7.33
N LEU A 387 4.36 -19.36 7.72
CA LEU A 387 4.77 -20.13 8.90
C LEU A 387 5.93 -21.09 8.62
N LYS A 388 6.22 -21.40 7.35
CA LYS A 388 7.40 -22.20 7.02
C LYS A 388 8.66 -21.43 7.43
N PRO A 389 9.53 -22.02 8.28
CA PRO A 389 10.78 -21.38 8.66
C PRO A 389 11.57 -21.09 7.39
N LYS A 390 11.93 -19.83 7.19
CA LYS A 390 12.65 -19.46 5.98
C LYS A 390 14.11 -19.86 6.17
N LYS A 391 14.66 -20.69 5.27
CA LYS A 391 16.05 -21.20 5.31
C LYS A 391 17.16 -20.15 5.50
N TRP A 392 16.86 -18.85 5.35
CA TRP A 392 17.83 -17.78 5.60
C TRP A 392 17.91 -17.39 7.08
N GLU A 393 16.82 -17.53 7.87
CA GLU A 393 16.81 -17.25 9.32
C GLU A 393 17.73 -18.23 10.08
N THR A 394 17.84 -19.47 9.63
CA THR A 394 18.74 -20.48 10.22
C THR A 394 20.23 -20.24 9.93
N THR A 395 20.59 -19.26 9.09
CA THR A 395 22.00 -19.00 8.76
C THR A 395 22.66 -17.97 9.67
N ASP A 396 21.87 -17.18 10.39
CA ASP A 396 22.35 -16.20 11.35
C ASP A 396 22.45 -16.77 12.78
N GLU A 397 21.72 -17.85 13.11
CA GLU A 397 21.88 -18.57 14.39
C GLU A 397 23.16 -19.42 14.45
N ASP A 398 23.66 -19.92 13.32
CA ASP A 398 24.93 -20.69 13.26
C ASP A 398 26.19 -19.80 13.24
N LYS A 399 26.04 -18.48 13.40
CA LYS A 399 27.14 -17.50 13.44
C LYS A 399 27.21 -16.64 14.70
N SER A 400 26.41 -16.93 15.72
CA SER A 400 26.50 -16.27 17.04
C SER A 400 27.42 -17.02 17.99
#